data_AF-A0AAV2Q2E5-F1
#
_entry.id   AF-A0AAV2Q2E5-F1
#
_cell.length_a   1.000
_cell.length_b   1.000
_cell.length_c   1.000
_cell.angle_alpha   90.00
_cell.angle_beta   90.00
_cell.angle_gamma   90.00
#
_symmetry.space_group_name_H-M   'P 1'
#
loop_
_entity.id
_entity.type
_entity.pdbx_description
1 polymer ?
#
loop_
_entity_poly.entity_id
_entity_poly.type
_entity_poly.pdbx_seq_one_letter_code
_entity_poly.pdbx_strand_id
1 'polypeptide(L)'
;NLPDHIDFLNYKINRSTEIKFLGLTLDENLTWDKHITDISNKLKSLFHIFYNIRDFLSEQDIRTIYYSLIYSRIKYGINVYGQAAKTKMKQIQTLQNQLLKVLSSKN
;
A
#
# COMPACT_ATOMS: atom_id res chain seq x y z
N ASN A 1 -3.32 -12.99 -27.16
CA ASN A 1 -2.30 -11.93 -27.25
C ASN A 1 -2.98 -10.61 -27.52
N LEU A 2 -2.98 -9.71 -26.53
CA LEU A 2 -3.39 -8.32 -26.70
C LEU A 2 -2.27 -7.56 -27.43
N PRO A 3 -2.60 -6.62 -28.34
CA PRO A 3 -1.61 -5.86 -29.10
C PRO A 3 -0.79 -4.91 -28.20
N ASP A 4 0.47 -4.67 -28.57
CA ASP A 4 1.38 -3.81 -27.80
C ASP A 4 1.09 -2.31 -27.96
N HIS A 5 0.30 -1.93 -28.95
CA HIS A 5 -0.18 -0.57 -29.14
C HIS A 5 -1.50 -0.56 -29.91
N ILE A 6 -2.23 0.55 -29.77
CA ILE A 6 -3.42 0.87 -30.56
C ILE A 6 -3.19 2.26 -31.16
N ASP A 7 -3.42 2.39 -32.46
CA ASP A 7 -3.44 3.69 -33.11
C ASP A 7 -4.85 4.28 -32.98
N PHE A 8 -4.96 5.44 -32.34
CA PHE A 8 -6.19 6.20 -32.21
C PHE A 8 -5.99 7.58 -32.83
N LEU A 9 -6.68 7.85 -33.94
CA LEU A 9 -6.45 9.04 -34.78
C LEU A 9 -4.97 9.10 -35.22
N ASN A 10 -4.27 10.18 -34.87
CA ASN A 10 -2.83 10.36 -35.13
C ASN A 10 -1.96 10.04 -33.91
N TYR A 11 -2.51 9.34 -32.91
CA TYR A 11 -1.81 9.00 -31.67
C TYR A 11 -1.60 7.50 -31.53
N LYS A 12 -0.33 7.11 -31.33
CA LYS A 12 0.04 5.75 -30.96
C LYS A 12 -0.06 5.59 -29.44
N ILE A 13 -1.02 4.79 -28.99
CA ILE A 13 -1.24 4.49 -27.57
C ILE A 13 -0.55 3.15 -27.27
N ASN A 14 0.56 3.19 -26.54
CA ASN A 14 1.26 1.97 -26.14
C ASN A 14 0.50 1.26 -25.01
N ARG A 15 0.51 -0.07 -25.04
CA ARG A 15 0.01 -0.89 -23.94
C ARG A 15 0.88 -0.70 -22.72
N SER A 16 0.25 -0.45 -21.58
CA SER A 16 0.91 -0.48 -20.28
C SER A 16 0.39 -1.66 -19.49
N THR A 17 1.29 -2.44 -18.89
CA THR A 17 0.93 -3.55 -17.99
C THR A 17 0.54 -3.06 -16.61
N GLU A 18 0.84 -1.79 -16.30
CA GLU A 18 0.55 -1.15 -15.03
C GLU A 18 0.16 0.32 -15.21
N ILE A 19 -0.72 0.83 -14.37
CA ILE A 19 -1.07 2.25 -14.34
C ILE A 19 -1.38 2.71 -12.93
N LYS A 20 -0.96 3.93 -12.60
CA LYS A 20 -1.39 4.58 -11.36
C LYS A 20 -2.71 5.31 -11.59
N PHE A 21 -3.74 4.90 -10.87
CA PHE A 21 -5.07 5.51 -10.94
C PHE A 21 -5.57 5.81 -9.52
N LEU A 22 -5.86 7.08 -9.24
CA LEU A 22 -6.35 7.55 -7.94
C LEU A 22 -5.50 7.11 -6.74
N GLY A 23 -4.18 6.99 -6.93
CA GLY A 23 -3.25 6.53 -5.89
C GLY A 23 -3.17 5.01 -5.69
N LEU A 24 -3.88 4.24 -6.51
CA LEU A 24 -3.75 2.78 -6.61
C LEU A 24 -2.89 2.41 -7.81
N THR A 25 -2.18 1.28 -7.72
CA THR A 25 -1.44 0.72 -8.86
C THR A 25 -2.26 -0.42 -9.43
N LEU A 26 -2.87 -0.20 -10.59
CA LEU A 26 -3.63 -1.22 -11.32
C LEU A 26 -2.67 -2.01 -12.20
N ASP A 27 -2.69 -3.34 -12.08
CA ASP A 27 -2.07 -4.24 -13.05
C ASP A 27 -3.12 -4.75 -14.04
N GLU A 28 -2.67 -5.16 -15.22
CA GLU A 28 -3.55 -5.66 -16.29
C GLU A 28 -4.43 -6.86 -15.90
N ASN A 29 -3.99 -7.67 -14.94
CA ASN A 29 -4.69 -8.87 -14.47
C ASN A 29 -5.46 -8.62 -13.17
N LEU A 30 -5.45 -7.39 -12.66
CA LEU A 30 -6.03 -6.99 -11.38
C LEU A 30 -5.62 -7.94 -10.23
N THR A 31 -4.38 -8.43 -10.23
CA THR A 31 -3.81 -9.23 -9.13
C THR A 31 -3.45 -8.37 -7.93
N TRP A 32 -3.23 -7.07 -8.14
CA TRP A 32 -2.81 -6.07 -7.16
C TRP A 32 -1.44 -6.34 -6.54
N ASP A 33 -0.63 -7.23 -7.13
CA ASP A 33 0.66 -7.62 -6.57
C ASP A 33 1.62 -6.44 -6.43
N LYS A 34 1.69 -5.61 -7.47
CA LYS A 34 2.55 -4.42 -7.45
C LYS A 34 2.06 -3.41 -6.41
N HIS A 35 0.75 -3.18 -6.37
CA HIS A 35 0.15 -2.27 -5.38
C HIS A 35 0.42 -2.70 -3.94
N ILE A 36 0.25 -3.99 -3.64
CA ILE A 36 0.47 -4.52 -2.29
C ILE A 36 1.94 -4.50 -1.93
N THR A 37 2.82 -4.76 -2.89
CA THR A 37 4.27 -4.61 -2.72
C THR A 37 4.65 -3.16 -2.42
N ASP A 38 4.08 -2.19 -3.16
CA ASP A 38 4.29 -0.76 -2.93
C ASP A 38 3.85 -0.34 -1.53
N ILE A 39 2.65 -0.75 -1.10
CA ILE A 39 2.14 -0.50 0.27
C ILE A 39 3.08 -1.15 1.30
N SER A 40 3.46 -2.40 1.09
CA SER A 40 4.34 -3.14 2.01
C SER A 40 5.70 -2.46 2.17
N ASN A 41 6.29 -1.97 1.08
CA ASN A 41 7.55 -1.25 1.10
C ASN A 41 7.40 0.11 1.80
N LYS A 42 6.29 0.81 1.57
CA LYS A 42 5.97 2.06 2.28
C LYS A 42 5.85 1.82 3.78
N LEU A 43 5.15 0.77 4.18
CA LEU A 43 5.02 0.36 5.58
C LEU A 43 6.39 0.10 6.18
N LYS A 44 7.22 -0.75 5.55
CA LYS A 44 8.59 -1.06 5.99
C LYS A 44 9.46 0.20 6.16
N SER A 45 9.35 1.17 5.26
CA SER A 45 10.07 2.44 5.41
C SER A 45 9.60 3.23 6.65
N LEU A 46 8.29 3.24 6.92
CA LEU A 46 7.75 3.88 8.11
C LEU A 46 8.22 3.21 9.41
N PHE A 47 8.51 1.91 9.44
CA PHE A 47 9.05 1.25 10.64
C PHE A 47 10.31 1.94 11.16
N HIS A 48 11.24 2.29 10.28
CA HIS A 48 12.49 2.93 10.70
C HIS A 48 12.23 4.31 11.32
N ILE A 49 11.35 5.09 10.68
CA ILE A 49 10.95 6.41 11.19
C ILE A 49 10.30 6.26 12.56
N PHE A 50 9.30 5.38 12.68
CA PHE A 50 8.58 5.13 13.92
C PHE A 50 9.48 4.60 15.03
N TYR A 51 10.41 3.71 14.71
CA TYR A 51 11.37 3.18 15.67
C TYR A 51 12.23 4.28 16.30
N ASN A 52 12.68 5.26 15.50
CA ASN A 52 13.52 6.35 15.98
C ASN A 52 12.75 7.41 16.78
N ILE A 53 11.47 7.64 16.48
CA ILE A 53 10.67 8.70 17.12
C ILE A 53 9.80 8.20 18.28
N ARG A 54 9.62 6.88 18.45
CA ARG A 54 8.68 6.30 19.43
C ARG A 54 8.94 6.76 20.87
N ASP A 55 10.21 6.98 21.24
CA ASP A 55 10.60 7.36 22.59
C ASP A 55 10.20 8.81 22.92
N PHE A 56 9.94 9.62 21.88
CA PHE A 56 9.53 11.03 22.00
C PHE A 56 8.01 11.23 21.86
N LEU A 57 7.26 10.18 21.53
CA LEU A 57 5.82 10.29 21.27
C LEU A 57 4.97 9.73 22.42
N SER A 58 3.83 10.36 22.65
CA SER A 58 2.78 9.76 23.48
C SER A 58 2.11 8.60 22.73
N GLU A 59 1.46 7.70 23.46
CA GLU A 59 0.69 6.61 22.85
C GLU A 59 -0.43 7.15 21.93
N GLN A 60 -0.99 8.30 22.28
CA GLN A 60 -2.04 8.96 21.50
C GLN A 60 -1.51 9.54 20.18
N ASP A 61 -0.30 10.10 20.18
CA ASP A 61 0.34 10.58 18.95
C ASP A 61 0.67 9.43 18.02
N ILE A 62 1.24 8.35 18.57
CA ILE A 62 1.52 7.10 17.85
C ILE A 62 0.27 6.58 17.14
N ARG A 63 -0.85 6.50 17.87
CA ARG A 63 -2.14 6.05 17.32
C ARG A 63 -2.61 6.97 16.20
N THR A 64 -2.52 8.28 16.41
CA THR A 64 -2.93 9.29 15.43
C THR A 64 -2.11 9.20 14.14
N ILE A 65 -0.79 9.04 14.23
CA ILE A 65 0.08 8.92 13.06
C ILE A 65 -0.20 7.60 12.32
N TYR A 66 -0.40 6.49 13.05
CA TYR A 66 -0.77 5.21 12.43
C TYR A 66 -2.08 5.32 11.64
N TYR A 67 -3.14 5.87 12.25
CA TYR A 67 -4.44 5.97 11.57
C TYR A 67 -4.41 6.93 10.38
N SER A 68 -3.69 8.05 10.50
CA SER A 68 -3.62 9.07 9.45
C SER A 68 -2.76 8.65 8.25
N LEU A 69 -1.63 7.98 8.45
CA LEU A 69 -0.68 7.66 7.37
C LEU A 69 -0.86 6.26 6.77
N ILE A 70 -1.28 5.30 7.58
CA ILE A 70 -1.30 3.88 7.19
C ILE A 70 -2.72 3.39 7.00
N TYR A 71 -3.54 3.53 8.04
CA TYR A 71 -4.89 2.98 8.01
C TYR A 71 -5.76 3.65 6.93
N SER A 72 -5.67 4.98 6.79
CA SER A 72 -6.39 5.74 5.75
C SER A 72 -6.13 5.21 4.34
N ARG A 73 -4.86 4.95 4.00
CA ARG A 73 -4.43 4.44 2.67
C ARG A 73 -4.94 3.03 2.42
N ILE A 74 -4.81 2.15 3.42
CA ILE A 74 -5.25 0.76 3.30
C ILE A 74 -6.77 0.70 3.22
N LYS A 75 -7.47 1.50 4.03
CA LYS A 75 -8.95 1.59 4.01
C LYS A 75 -9.49 2.11 2.69
N TYR A 76 -8.79 3.02 2.03
CA TYR A 76 -9.19 3.49 0.70
C TYR A 76 -9.14 2.36 -0.34
N GLY A 77 -8.03 1.62 -0.38
CA GLY A 77 -7.82 0.58 -1.39
C GLY A 77 -8.48 -0.77 -1.09
N ILE A 78 -8.76 -1.10 0.18
CA ILE A 78 -9.26 -2.43 0.58
C ILE A 78 -10.62 -2.79 -0.05
N ASN A 79 -11.47 -1.79 -0.33
CA ASN A 79 -12.74 -2.02 -1.03
C ASN A 79 -12.54 -2.55 -2.45
N VAL A 80 -11.39 -2.25 -3.05
CA VAL A 80 -11.07 -2.61 -4.43
C VAL A 80 -10.30 -3.92 -4.48
N TYR A 81 -9.19 -4.04 -3.76
CA TYR A 81 -8.31 -5.23 -3.83
C TYR A 81 -8.58 -6.28 -2.73
N GLY A 82 -9.38 -5.97 -1.70
CA GLY A 82 -9.54 -6.83 -0.53
C GLY A 82 -10.14 -8.20 -0.85
N GLN A 83 -11.05 -8.26 -1.82
CA GLN A 83 -11.63 -9.53 -2.29
C GLN A 83 -10.74 -10.26 -3.29
N ALA A 84 -10.04 -9.51 -4.16
CA ALA A 84 -9.19 -10.06 -5.21
C ALA A 84 -7.89 -10.67 -4.67
N ALA A 85 -7.37 -10.17 -3.54
CA ALA A 85 -6.04 -10.50 -3.05
C ALA A 85 -6.01 -11.02 -1.60
N LYS A 86 -6.89 -11.97 -1.25
CA LYS A 86 -7.05 -12.48 0.14
C LYS A 86 -5.74 -12.91 0.81
N THR A 87 -4.89 -13.69 0.11
CA THR A 87 -3.59 -14.13 0.64
C THR A 87 -2.65 -12.96 0.93
N LYS A 88 -2.71 -11.93 0.09
CA LYS A 88 -1.88 -10.73 0.16
C LYS A 88 -2.38 -9.76 1.24
N MET A 89 -3.68 -9.77 1.55
CA MET A 89 -4.24 -9.08 2.71
C MET A 89 -3.66 -9.58 4.02
N LYS A 90 -3.41 -10.88 4.13
CA LYS A 90 -2.73 -11.43 5.30
C LYS A 90 -1.34 -10.83 5.49
N GLN A 91 -0.59 -10.63 4.40
CA GLN A 91 0.73 -9.99 4.45
C GLN A 91 0.65 -8.55 4.96
N ILE A 92 -0.28 -7.74 4.45
CA ILE A 92 -0.50 -6.36 4.94
C ILE A 92 -0.87 -6.38 6.42
N GLN A 93 -1.78 -7.26 6.84
CA GLN A 93 -2.20 -7.37 8.23
C GLN A 93 -1.02 -7.75 9.15
N THR A 94 -0.17 -8.68 8.73
CA THR A 94 1.04 -9.04 9.48
C THR A 94 1.98 -7.84 9.64
N LEU A 95 2.20 -7.06 8.58
CA LEU A 95 3.03 -5.84 8.66
C LEU A 95 2.40 -4.77 9.57
N GLN A 96 1.08 -4.57 9.50
CA GLN A 96 0.37 -3.68 10.42
C GLN A 96 0.57 -4.10 11.89
N ASN A 97 0.38 -5.39 12.20
CA ASN A 97 0.55 -5.92 13.55
C ASN A 97 1.98 -5.77 14.06
N GLN A 98 2.97 -6.03 13.19
CA GLN A 98 4.38 -5.81 13.53
C GLN A 98 4.66 -4.34 13.85
N LEU A 99 4.09 -3.41 13.08
CA LEU A 99 4.30 -1.99 13.29
C LEU A 99 3.68 -1.53 14.60
N LEU A 100 2.44 -1.95 14.86
CA LEU A 100 1.77 -1.67 16.14
C LEU A 100 2.57 -2.21 17.33
N LYS A 101 3.21 -3.38 17.19
CA LYS A 101 4.09 -3.92 18.23
C LYS A 101 5.32 -3.05 18.47
N VAL A 102 5.97 -2.57 17.42
CA VAL A 102 7.14 -1.66 17.53
C VAL A 102 6.79 -0.33 18.17
N LEU A 103 5.59 0.17 17.86
CA LEU A 103 5.05 1.41 18.37
C LEU A 103 4.56 1.30 19.81
N SER A 104 3.95 0.17 20.18
CA SER A 104 3.42 -0.09 21.52
C SER A 104 4.50 -0.57 22.50
N SER A 105 5.64 -1.09 22.03
CA SER A 105 6.75 -1.46 22.91
C SER A 105 7.55 -0.22 23.33
N LYS A 106 6.93 0.60 24.19
CA LYS A 106 7.70 1.49 25.07
C LYS A 106 8.53 0.62 26.01
N ASN A 107 9.84 0.85 26.05
CA ASN A 107 10.69 0.35 27.13
C ASN A 107 10.34 1.09 28.42
#